data_AF-A0A8J2PAD2-F1
#
_entry.id   AF-A0A8J2PAD2-F1
#
_cell.length_a   1.000
_cell.length_b   1.000
_cell.length_c   1.000
_cell.angle_alpha   90.00
_cell.angle_beta   90.00
_cell.angle_gamma   90.00
#
_symmetry.space_group_name_H-M   'P 1'
#
loop_
_entity.id
_entity.type
_entity.pdbx_description
1 polymer ?
#
loop_
_entity_poly.entity_id
_entity_poly.type
_entity_poly.pdbx_seq_one_letter_code
_entity_poly.pdbx_strand_id
1 'polypeptide(L)'
;QYILISFHLTDPKKNTKRRLKKRLERKQLERYEEFQRLKSYLQQNISMEDSASICKLGLAELAGQIGKGEISAVKSLHAFMLKALLQSEKLNCVTDFNPGALGIAEDLDNKFQDTDAVLVIMMECIHF
;
A
#
# COMPACT_ATOMS: atom_id res chain seq x y z
N GLN A 1 19.18 -62.75 15.60
CA GLN A 1 19.04 -61.64 14.64
C GLN A 1 18.78 -60.36 15.43
N TYR A 2 19.70 -59.40 15.42
CA TYR A 2 19.48 -58.10 16.07
C TYR A 2 19.06 -57.08 15.01
N ILE A 3 17.86 -56.52 15.17
CA ILE A 3 17.37 -55.42 14.35
C ILE A 3 17.98 -54.13 14.91
N LEU A 4 18.98 -53.60 14.21
CA LEU A 4 19.50 -52.25 14.43
C LEU A 4 18.45 -51.24 13.99
N ILE A 5 17.61 -50.79 14.92
CA ILE A 5 16.75 -49.63 14.71
C ILE A 5 17.65 -48.40 14.86
N SER A 6 18.15 -47.90 13.73
CA SER A 6 18.88 -46.65 13.64
C SER A 6 17.97 -45.48 14.02
N PHE A 7 17.93 -45.11 15.30
CA PHE A 7 17.37 -43.85 15.75
C PHE A 7 18.29 -42.71 15.30
N HIS A 8 18.02 -42.14 14.12
CA HIS A 8 18.51 -40.80 13.81
C HIS A 8 17.78 -39.79 14.70
N LEU A 9 18.38 -39.49 15.86
CA LEU A 9 18.07 -38.31 16.65
C LEU A 9 18.36 -37.09 15.76
N THR A 10 17.34 -36.61 15.05
CA THR A 10 17.46 -35.38 14.27
C THR A 10 17.55 -34.20 15.24
N ASP A 11 18.66 -33.46 15.14
CA ASP A 11 18.94 -32.30 15.99
C ASP A 11 17.73 -31.32 16.01
N PRO A 12 17.07 -31.12 17.17
CA PRO A 12 15.89 -30.27 17.28
C PRO A 12 16.17 -28.81 16.86
N LYS A 13 17.41 -28.33 16.99
CA LYS A 13 17.81 -26.99 16.52
C LYS A 13 17.81 -26.90 14.99
N LYS A 14 18.25 -27.96 14.30
CA LYS A 14 18.26 -28.06 12.83
C LYS A 14 16.84 -28.14 12.26
N ASN A 15 15.96 -28.90 12.92
CA ASN A 15 14.54 -28.98 12.56
C ASN A 15 13.82 -27.64 12.76
N THR A 16 14.12 -26.91 13.84
CA THR A 16 13.56 -25.58 14.12
C THR A 16 13.99 -24.55 13.07
N LYS A 17 15.29 -24.49 12.74
CA LYS A 17 15.80 -23.61 11.66
C LYS A 17 15.12 -23.90 10.32
N ARG A 18 14.96 -25.18 9.96
CA ARG A 18 14.27 -25.58 8.72
C ARG A 18 12.80 -25.14 8.71
N ARG A 19 12.09 -25.26 9.84
CA ARG A 19 10.69 -24.82 9.97
C ARG A 19 10.56 -23.30 9.85
N LEU A 20 11.46 -22.54 10.49
CA LEU A 20 11.47 -21.08 10.41
C LEU A 20 11.77 -20.61 8.98
N LYS A 21 12.75 -21.22 8.31
CA LYS A 21 13.07 -20.91 6.92
C LYS A 21 11.87 -21.11 6.00
N LYS A 22 11.18 -22.26 6.10
CA LYS A 22 9.97 -22.54 5.33
C LYS A 22 8.85 -21.53 5.59
N ARG A 23 8.66 -21.11 6.85
CA ARG A 23 7.66 -20.08 7.20
C ARG A 23 8.01 -18.73 6.58
N LEU A 24 9.29 -18.35 6.61
CA LEU A 24 9.78 -17.12 6.01
C LEU A 24 9.59 -17.13 4.49
N GLU A 25 10.01 -18.20 3.82
CA GLU A 25 9.84 -18.39 2.38
C GLU A 25 8.36 -18.30 1.97
N ARG A 26 7.46 -18.93 2.75
CA ARG A 26 6.01 -18.84 2.50
C ARG A 26 5.48 -17.43 2.64
N LYS A 27 5.88 -16.71 3.70
CA LYS A 27 5.45 -15.32 3.94
C LYS A 27 5.99 -14.36 2.88
N GLN A 28 7.21 -14.58 2.40
CA GLN A 28 7.79 -13.79 1.31
C GLN A 28 7.04 -14.03 -0.01
N LEU A 29 6.66 -15.27 -0.29
CA LEU A 29 5.86 -15.60 -1.48
C LEU A 29 4.45 -15.01 -1.40
N GLU A 30 3.74 -15.21 -0.28
CA GLU A 30 2.41 -14.63 -0.03
C GLU A 30 2.42 -13.11 -0.29
N ARG A 31 3.40 -12.41 0.30
CA ARG A 31 3.57 -10.96 0.11
C ARG A 31 3.90 -10.59 -1.32
N TYR A 32 4.77 -11.35 -2.00
CA TYR A 32 5.12 -11.08 -3.39
C TYR A 32 3.89 -11.18 -4.30
N GLU A 33 3.08 -12.23 -4.14
CA GLU A 33 1.86 -12.43 -4.92
C GLU A 33 0.84 -11.31 -4.66
N GLU A 34 0.66 -10.92 -3.40
CA GLU A 34 -0.22 -9.80 -3.02
C GLU A 34 0.25 -8.49 -3.67
N PHE A 35 1.54 -8.20 -3.61
CA PHE A 35 2.10 -6.98 -4.19
C PHE A 35 1.97 -6.97 -5.71
N GLN A 36 2.14 -8.12 -6.38
CA GLN A 36 1.92 -8.21 -7.83
C GLN A 36 0.46 -7.96 -8.20
N ARG A 37 -0.50 -8.57 -7.46
CA ARG A 37 -1.94 -8.33 -7.69
C ARG A 37 -2.30 -6.85 -7.51
N LEU A 38 -1.82 -6.24 -6.43
CA LEU A 38 -2.07 -4.83 -6.15
C LEU A 38 -1.42 -3.93 -7.20
N LYS A 39 -0.20 -4.23 -7.63
CA LYS A 39 0.49 -3.49 -8.70
C LYS A 39 -0.31 -3.52 -9.99
N SER A 40 -0.77 -4.70 -10.42
CA SER A 40 -1.60 -4.84 -11.62
C SER A 40 -2.92 -4.08 -11.50
N TYR A 41 -3.59 -4.14 -10.35
CA TYR A 41 -4.79 -3.34 -10.10
C TYR A 41 -4.52 -1.84 -10.22
N LEU A 42 -3.46 -1.34 -9.57
CA LEU A 42 -3.13 0.08 -9.60
C LEU A 42 -2.76 0.56 -11.01
N GLN A 43 -2.01 -0.23 -11.77
CA GLN A 43 -1.64 0.09 -13.16
C GLN A 43 -2.84 0.16 -14.12
N GLN A 44 -3.97 -0.47 -13.77
CA GLN A 44 -5.22 -0.34 -14.53
C GLN A 44 -6.01 0.93 -14.16
N ASN A 45 -5.82 1.46 -12.95
CA ASN A 45 -6.58 2.58 -12.41
C ASN A 45 -5.85 3.93 -12.52
N ILE A 46 -4.53 3.93 -12.70
CA ILE A 46 -3.75 5.15 -12.89
C ILE A 46 -2.59 4.93 -13.86
N SER A 47 -2.39 5.89 -14.78
CA SER A 47 -1.24 5.87 -15.68
C SER A 47 0.06 6.13 -14.91
N MET A 48 1.19 5.62 -15.40
CA MET A 48 2.50 5.88 -14.80
C MET A 48 2.87 7.37 -14.82
N GLU A 49 2.42 8.09 -15.85
CA GLU A 49 2.65 9.53 -16.00
C GLU A 49 1.84 10.35 -14.98
N ASP A 50 0.56 10.02 -14.82
CA ASP A 50 -0.31 10.65 -13.82
C ASP A 50 0.23 10.39 -12.42
N SER A 51 0.58 9.13 -12.11
CA SER A 51 1.18 8.76 -10.83
C SER A 51 2.45 9.57 -10.54
N ALA A 52 3.34 9.70 -11.53
CA ALA A 52 4.57 10.46 -11.38
C ALA A 52 4.31 11.96 -11.17
N SER A 53 3.33 12.53 -11.87
CA SER A 53 2.95 13.94 -11.74
C SER A 53 2.36 14.23 -10.37
N ILE A 54 1.41 13.42 -9.91
CA ILE A 54 0.80 13.55 -8.58
C ILE A 54 1.86 13.42 -7.49
N CYS A 55 2.77 12.45 -7.61
CA CYS A 55 3.81 12.20 -6.61
C CYS A 55 4.94 13.25 -6.59
N LYS A 56 4.91 14.24 -7.48
CA LYS A 56 5.84 15.39 -7.49
C LYS A 56 5.24 16.63 -6.83
N LEU A 57 3.92 16.68 -6.65
CA LEU A 57 3.23 17.81 -6.02
C LEU A 57 3.69 17.97 -4.57
N GLY A 58 3.82 19.22 -4.13
CA GLY A 58 3.99 19.53 -2.71
C GLY A 58 2.73 19.18 -1.93
N LEU A 59 2.84 18.92 -0.61
CA LEU A 59 1.68 18.55 0.21
C LEU A 59 0.55 19.59 0.14
N ALA A 60 0.88 20.89 0.24
CA ALA A 60 -0.10 21.97 0.17
C ALA A 60 -0.77 22.07 -1.21
N GLU A 61 0.01 21.84 -2.27
CA GLU A 61 -0.48 21.85 -3.65
C GLU A 61 -1.42 20.65 -3.90
N LEU A 62 -1.02 19.45 -3.48
CA LEU A 62 -1.83 18.25 -3.57
C LEU A 62 -3.15 18.39 -2.81
N ALA A 63 -3.10 18.90 -1.57
CA ALA A 63 -4.30 19.14 -0.78
C ALA A 63 -5.22 20.18 -1.44
N GLY A 64 -4.64 21.24 -2.02
CA GLY A 64 -5.39 22.25 -2.78
C GLY A 64 -6.06 21.68 -4.03
N GLN A 65 -5.37 20.83 -4.79
CA GLN A 65 -5.93 20.19 -5.99
C GLN A 65 -7.02 19.17 -5.63
N ILE A 66 -6.87 18.45 -4.52
CA ILE A 66 -7.93 17.58 -3.99
C ILE A 66 -9.14 18.38 -3.53
N GLY A 67 -8.94 19.46 -2.77
CA GLY A 67 -10.03 20.30 -2.26
C GLY A 67 -10.82 21.03 -3.36
N LYS A 68 -10.21 21.24 -4.53
CA LYS A 68 -10.89 21.78 -5.72
C LYS A 68 -11.55 20.72 -6.60
N GLY A 69 -11.36 19.43 -6.29
CA GLY A 69 -11.80 18.33 -7.14
C GLY A 69 -11.02 18.17 -8.44
N GLU A 70 -9.88 18.86 -8.61
CA GLU A 70 -8.99 18.72 -9.77
C GLU A 70 -8.30 17.34 -9.77
N ILE A 71 -8.02 16.81 -8.58
CA ILE A 71 -7.52 15.44 -8.37
C ILE A 71 -8.40 14.75 -7.34
N SER A 72 -8.87 13.54 -7.65
CA SER A 72 -9.55 12.70 -6.67
C SER A 72 -8.57 12.20 -5.59
N ALA A 73 -9.04 12.14 -4.34
CA ALA A 73 -8.35 11.53 -3.22
C ALA A 73 -8.03 10.04 -3.49
N VAL A 74 -8.95 9.30 -4.12
CA VAL A 74 -8.70 7.91 -4.55
C VAL A 74 -7.58 7.85 -5.59
N LYS A 75 -7.60 8.73 -6.59
CA LYS A 75 -6.51 8.80 -7.60
C LYS A 75 -5.16 9.15 -6.97
N SER A 76 -5.14 10.05 -6.00
CA SER A 76 -3.95 10.39 -5.22
C SER A 76 -3.42 9.20 -4.44
N LEU A 77 -4.30 8.48 -3.73
CA LEU A 77 -3.92 7.28 -2.98
C LEU A 77 -3.29 6.23 -3.90
N HIS A 78 -3.93 5.94 -5.03
CA HIS A 78 -3.41 5.00 -6.02
C HIS A 78 -2.03 5.41 -6.55
N ALA A 79 -1.80 6.71 -6.81
CA ALA A 79 -0.51 7.21 -7.24
C ALA A 79 0.61 6.90 -6.23
N PHE A 80 0.38 7.18 -4.95
CA PHE A 80 1.36 6.93 -3.90
C PHE A 80 1.57 5.44 -3.63
N MET A 81 0.49 4.64 -3.64
CA MET A 81 0.60 3.18 -3.49
C MET A 81 1.42 2.57 -4.62
N LEU A 82 1.22 3.00 -5.86
CA LEU A 82 1.98 2.51 -7.01
C LEU A 82 3.46 2.88 -6.88
N LYS A 83 3.77 4.14 -6.53
CA LYS A 83 5.14 4.60 -6.28
C LYS A 83 5.81 3.81 -5.14
N ALA A 84 5.09 3.56 -4.06
CA ALA A 84 5.59 2.79 -2.93
C ALA A 84 5.92 1.35 -3.32
N LEU A 85 5.06 0.67 -4.10
CA LEU A 85 5.32 -0.68 -4.61
C LEU A 85 6.58 -0.72 -5.48
N LEU A 86 6.70 0.20 -6.45
CA LEU A 86 7.86 0.27 -7.34
C LEU A 86 9.17 0.49 -6.59
N GLN A 87 9.14 1.30 -5.53
CA GLN A 87 10.31 1.54 -4.71
C GLN A 87 10.60 0.36 -3.76
N SER A 88 9.56 -0.31 -3.26
CA SER A 88 9.68 -1.44 -2.35
C SER A 88 10.28 -2.67 -3.00
N GLU A 89 10.20 -2.83 -4.33
CA GLU A 89 10.92 -3.88 -5.06
C GLU A 89 12.45 -3.79 -4.83
N LYS A 90 12.98 -2.58 -4.61
CA LYS A 90 14.41 -2.35 -4.37
C LYS A 90 14.74 -2.21 -2.89
N LEU A 91 13.89 -1.51 -2.14
CA LEU A 91 14.19 -1.11 -0.76
C LEU A 91 13.52 -2.00 0.30
N ASN A 92 12.56 -2.85 -0.08
CA ASN A 92 11.75 -3.65 0.85
C ASN A 92 11.17 -2.78 1.99
N CYS A 93 10.69 -1.59 1.64
CA CYS A 93 10.21 -0.58 2.60
C CYS A 93 8.71 -0.70 2.92
N VAL A 94 7.95 -1.47 2.14
CA VAL A 94 6.54 -1.73 2.40
C VAL A 94 6.38 -3.15 2.93
N THR A 95 5.79 -3.26 4.12
CA THR A 95 5.44 -4.55 4.73
C THR A 95 3.98 -4.91 4.55
N ASP A 96 3.10 -3.90 4.57
CA ASP A 96 1.65 -4.03 4.45
C ASP A 96 1.03 -2.69 4.01
N PHE A 97 -0.17 -2.72 3.45
CA PHE A 97 -0.97 -1.53 3.13
C PHE A 97 -2.15 -1.40 4.09
N ASN A 98 -2.55 -0.16 4.42
CA ASN A 98 -3.71 0.05 5.28
C ASN A 98 -5.00 -0.34 4.54
N PRO A 99 -5.76 -1.35 5.00
CA PRO A 99 -6.98 -1.80 4.33
C PRO A 99 -8.10 -0.75 4.35
N GLY A 100 -8.10 0.17 5.31
CA GLY A 100 -9.08 1.26 5.40
C GLY A 100 -8.75 2.49 4.54
N ALA A 101 -7.57 2.54 3.92
CA ALA A 101 -7.13 3.74 3.20
C ALA A 101 -8.03 4.07 2.01
N LEU A 102 -8.52 3.07 1.29
CA LEU A 102 -9.40 3.27 0.14
C LEU A 102 -10.74 3.88 0.57
N GLY A 103 -11.38 3.33 1.62
CA GLY A 103 -12.64 3.87 2.13
C GLY A 103 -12.52 5.32 2.61
N ILE A 104 -11.41 5.66 3.28
CA ILE A 104 -11.14 7.06 3.68
C ILE A 104 -11.01 7.97 2.45
N ALA A 105 -10.35 7.50 1.39
CA ALA A 105 -10.18 8.27 0.16
C ALA A 105 -11.51 8.45 -0.58
N GLU A 106 -12.35 7.41 -0.65
CA GLU A 106 -13.70 7.49 -1.21
C GLU A 106 -14.59 8.46 -0.41
N ASP A 107 -14.55 8.40 0.92
CA ASP A 107 -15.28 9.34 1.80
C ASP A 107 -14.84 10.79 1.58
N LEU A 108 -13.54 11.03 1.35
CA LEU A 108 -13.03 12.36 1.03
C LEU A 108 -13.56 12.82 -0.33
N ASP A 109 -13.48 11.98 -1.36
CA ASP A 109 -14.01 12.33 -2.69
C ASP A 109 -15.51 12.66 -2.64
N ASN A 110 -16.30 11.89 -1.89
CA ASN A 110 -17.73 12.15 -1.73
C ASN A 110 -18.00 13.50 -1.05
N LYS A 111 -17.24 13.84 0.00
CA LYS A 111 -17.35 15.13 0.68
C LYS A 111 -17.03 16.33 -0.21
N PHE A 112 -16.14 16.15 -1.20
CA PHE A 112 -15.79 17.18 -2.18
C PHE A 112 -16.69 17.18 -3.43
N GLN A 113 -17.53 16.15 -3.62
CA GLN A 113 -18.57 16.15 -4.67
C GLN A 113 -19.85 16.85 -4.22
N ASP A 114 -20.15 16.84 -2.91
CA ASP A 114 -21.31 17.54 -2.33
C ASP A 114 -21.16 19.07 -2.27
N THR A 115 -20.07 19.62 -2.82
CA THR A 115 -19.74 21.03 -2.60
C THR A 115 -20.25 22.01 -3.68
N ASP A 116 -21.54 22.33 -3.61
CA ASP A 116 -22.00 23.74 -3.50
C ASP A 116 -21.54 24.37 -2.15
N ALA A 117 -21.01 23.55 -1.24
CA ALA A 117 -20.45 23.88 0.06
C ALA A 117 -18.94 24.27 0.08
N VAL A 118 -18.24 24.42 -1.06
CA VAL A 118 -16.83 24.91 -1.06
C VAL A 118 -16.74 26.31 -0.44
N LEU A 119 -17.82 27.09 -0.54
CA LEU A 119 -17.93 28.43 0.06
C LEU A 119 -18.03 28.42 1.59
N VAL A 120 -18.47 27.33 2.23
CA VAL A 120 -18.66 27.29 3.69
C VAL A 120 -17.36 26.90 4.41
N ILE A 121 -16.59 25.96 3.86
CA ILE A 121 -15.38 25.45 4.54
C ILE A 121 -14.18 26.42 4.42
N MET A 122 -14.10 27.23 3.35
CA MET A 122 -13.08 28.29 3.26
C MET A 122 -13.38 29.52 4.14
N MET A 123 -14.61 29.71 4.63
CA MET A 123 -14.93 30.81 5.54
C MET A 123 -14.69 30.49 7.02
N GLU A 124 -14.69 29.22 7.44
CA GLU A 124 -14.48 28.86 8.87
C GLU A 124 -13.00 28.70 9.28
N CYS A 125 -12.06 28.64 8.32
CA CYS A 125 -10.62 28.51 8.62
C CYS A 125 -9.85 29.86 8.67
N ILE A 126 -10.54 31.00 8.55
CA ILE A 126 -9.94 32.33 8.75
C ILE A 126 -10.73 33.08 9.82
N HIS A 127 -10.43 32.81 11.09
CA HIS A 127 -10.58 33.79 12.17
C HIS A 127 -9.24 33.84 12.92
N PHE A 128 -8.78 35.08 13.16
CA PHE A 128 -7.48 35.50 13.68
C PHE A 128 -6.92 34.70 14.85
#